data_AF-A0A9D1LYL7-F1
#
_entry.id   AF-A0A9D1LYL7-F1
#
_cell.length_a   1.000
_cell.length_b   1.000
_cell.length_c   1.000
_cell.angle_alpha   90.00
_cell.angle_beta   90.00
_cell.angle_gamma   90.00
#
_symmetry.space_group_name_H-M   'P 1'
#
loop_
_entity.id
_entity.type
_entity.pdbx_description
1 polymer ?
#
loop_
_entity_poly.entity_id
_entity_poly.type
_entity_poly.pdbx_seq_one_letter_code
_entity_poly.pdbx_strand_id
1 'polypeptide(L)'
;MGELEMKKEKIYLVLENGEYFAGDSFGGDFETVYGEVVFNTSITGYLESITDPSYCGQILVQTFPLIGNYGVIPEDFESEKPWLSGYIVRDWCETPSNYRSTQRLDEYFKKENIPAMSGIDTRRLTRIIRNNGVMNGMLTKKAPPYSNEELEKIKEYTCAGVVNRVTRKEAKVYESENPKYNVVLW
;
A
#
# COMPACT_ATOMS: atom_id res chain seq x y z
N MET A 1 12.44 14.94 29.55
CA MET A 1 13.58 14.63 28.67
C MET A 1 12.98 14.55 27.28
N GLY A 2 13.08 15.62 26.49
CA GLY A 2 12.31 15.78 25.26
C GLY A 2 12.74 14.76 24.23
N GLU A 3 11.81 13.91 23.80
CA GLU A 3 11.98 13.13 22.58
C GLU A 3 12.19 14.11 21.44
N LEU A 4 13.36 14.05 20.79
CA LEU A 4 13.58 14.68 19.51
C LEU A 4 12.57 14.07 18.54
N GLU A 5 11.49 14.79 18.28
CA GLU A 5 10.51 14.48 17.25
C GLU A 5 11.27 14.42 15.92
N MET A 6 11.61 13.21 15.45
CA MET A 6 12.23 13.04 14.15
C MET A 6 11.28 13.62 13.11
N LYS A 7 11.71 14.69 12.47
CA LYS A 7 10.90 15.39 11.47
C LYS A 7 10.65 14.44 10.30
N LYS A 8 9.46 13.86 10.24
CA LYS A 8 9.05 12.96 9.16
C LYS A 8 9.04 13.73 7.84
N GLU A 9 9.56 13.11 6.79
CA GLU A 9 9.57 13.70 5.45
C GLU A 9 8.13 13.85 4.95
N LYS A 10 7.78 15.04 4.46
CA LYS A 10 6.43 15.29 3.93
C LYS A 10 6.31 14.73 2.52
N ILE A 11 5.21 14.02 2.29
CA ILE A 11 4.82 13.48 0.99
C ILE A 11 3.35 13.80 0.71
N TYR A 12 2.97 13.70 -0.55
CA TYR A 12 1.68 14.15 -1.03
C TYR A 12 1.02 13.04 -1.85
N LEU A 13 -0.24 12.75 -1.54
CA LEU A 13 -1.14 12.06 -2.46
C LEU A 13 -1.87 13.11 -3.28
N VAL A 14 -1.72 13.06 -4.60
CA VAL A 14 -2.45 13.89 -5.55
C VAL A 14 -3.44 13.00 -6.31
N LEU A 15 -4.69 13.41 -6.38
CA LEU A 15 -5.74 12.70 -7.10
C LEU A 15 -5.92 13.30 -8.50
N GLU A 16 -6.43 12.50 -9.45
CA GLU A 16 -6.70 12.96 -10.83
C GLU A 16 -7.67 14.16 -10.91
N ASN A 17 -8.50 14.36 -9.88
CA ASN A 17 -9.42 15.49 -9.78
C ASN A 17 -8.75 16.79 -9.28
N GLY A 18 -7.45 16.75 -8.98
CA GLY A 18 -6.65 17.87 -8.49
C GLY A 18 -6.66 18.07 -6.96
N GLU A 19 -7.47 17.32 -6.21
CA GLU A 19 -7.35 17.32 -4.74
C GLU A 19 -6.05 16.66 -4.31
N TYR A 20 -5.47 17.12 -3.20
CA TYR A 20 -4.29 16.51 -2.63
C TYR A 20 -4.35 16.41 -1.10
N PHE A 21 -3.59 15.46 -0.56
CA PHE A 21 -3.42 15.22 0.86
C PHE A 21 -1.94 15.29 1.20
N ALA A 22 -1.57 16.09 2.20
CA ALA A 22 -0.20 16.14 2.72
C ALA A 22 -0.10 15.24 3.95
N GLY A 23 0.83 14.29 3.92
CA GLY A 23 1.07 13.35 5.00
C GLY A 23 2.55 13.18 5.30
N ASP A 24 2.84 12.23 6.18
CA ASP A 24 4.19 11.91 6.65
C ASP A 24 4.64 10.57 6.07
N SER A 25 5.81 10.56 5.45
CA SER A 25 6.45 9.36 4.94
C SER A 25 6.90 8.45 6.09
N PHE A 26 6.65 7.16 5.95
CA PHE A 26 7.22 6.14 6.82
C PHE A 26 7.73 4.89 6.07
N GLY A 27 7.51 4.81 4.75
CA GLY A 27 7.90 3.68 3.92
C GLY A 27 9.30 3.78 3.32
N GLY A 28 9.52 3.04 2.23
CA GLY A 28 10.72 3.10 1.41
C GLY A 28 10.86 4.40 0.63
N ASP A 29 12.07 4.64 0.12
CA ASP A 29 12.42 5.85 -0.61
C ASP A 29 11.86 5.85 -2.04
N PHE A 30 11.44 7.01 -2.53
CA PHE A 30 10.81 7.18 -3.84
C PHE A 30 10.77 8.66 -4.23
N GLU A 31 10.73 8.95 -5.54
CA GLU A 31 10.44 10.31 -6.01
C GLU A 31 8.96 10.50 -6.29
N THR A 32 8.40 9.60 -7.10
CA THR A 32 6.99 9.64 -7.52
C THR A 32 6.54 8.25 -7.92
N VAL A 33 5.34 7.86 -7.48
CA VAL A 33 4.67 6.61 -7.87
C VAL A 33 3.23 6.89 -8.23
N TYR A 34 2.78 6.28 -9.32
CA TYR A 34 1.38 6.33 -9.78
C TYR A 34 0.67 5.03 -9.42
N GLY A 35 -0.63 5.13 -9.17
CA GLY A 35 -1.46 3.96 -8.92
C GLY A 35 -2.94 4.31 -8.93
N GLU A 36 -3.76 3.29 -9.13
CA GLU A 36 -5.19 3.39 -8.83
C GLU A 36 -5.36 3.45 -7.31
N VAL A 37 -6.03 4.47 -6.79
CA VAL A 37 -6.22 4.66 -5.35
C VAL A 37 -7.47 3.90 -4.92
N VAL A 38 -7.24 2.83 -4.16
CA VAL A 38 -8.31 1.96 -3.65
C VAL A 38 -8.34 2.02 -2.13
N PHE A 39 -9.45 1.61 -1.52
CA PHE A 39 -9.56 1.54 -0.06
C PHE A 39 -9.99 0.15 0.40
N ASN A 40 -9.54 -0.24 1.58
CA ASN A 40 -9.94 -1.49 2.23
C ASN A 40 -10.61 -1.20 3.59
N THR A 41 -11.70 -1.93 3.85
CA THR A 41 -12.55 -1.81 5.05
C THR A 41 -12.24 -2.81 6.15
N SER A 42 -11.30 -3.72 5.88
CA SER A 42 -10.80 -4.67 6.86
C SER A 42 -10.18 -3.95 8.06
N ILE A 43 -10.58 -4.39 9.25
CA ILE A 43 -10.10 -3.86 10.53
C ILE A 43 -8.78 -4.54 10.94
N THR A 44 -8.60 -5.77 10.50
CA THR A 44 -7.41 -6.61 10.71
C THR A 44 -6.95 -7.20 9.38
N GLY A 45 -5.82 -7.88 9.37
CA GLY A 45 -5.35 -8.57 8.17
C GLY A 45 -4.62 -7.65 7.19
N TYR A 46 -3.90 -6.65 7.71
CA TYR A 46 -3.20 -5.71 6.86
C TYR A 46 -1.99 -6.33 6.15
N LEU A 47 -1.39 -7.41 6.68
CA LEU A 47 -0.25 -8.07 6.04
C LEU A 47 -0.68 -8.90 4.84
N GLU A 48 -1.79 -9.61 5.01
CA GLU A 48 -2.54 -10.33 3.99
C GLU A 48 -2.88 -9.35 2.86
N SER A 49 -3.44 -8.19 3.20
CA SER A 49 -3.76 -7.14 2.22
C SER A 49 -2.51 -6.54 1.56
N ILE A 50 -1.42 -6.33 2.30
CA ILE A 50 -0.17 -5.78 1.75
C ILE A 50 0.46 -6.74 0.73
N THR A 51 0.36 -8.04 0.99
CA THR A 51 0.97 -9.12 0.21
C THR A 51 0.01 -9.78 -0.78
N ASP A 52 -1.23 -9.32 -0.87
CA ASP A 52 -2.19 -9.80 -1.87
C ASP A 52 -1.78 -9.28 -3.27
N PRO A 53 -1.52 -10.18 -4.24
CA PRO A 53 -1.21 -9.81 -5.62
C PRO A 53 -2.28 -8.97 -6.32
N SER A 54 -3.54 -9.00 -5.85
CA SER A 54 -4.64 -8.22 -6.42
C SER A 54 -4.40 -6.71 -6.36
N TYR A 55 -3.60 -6.23 -5.40
CA TYR A 55 -3.25 -4.81 -5.26
C TYR A 55 -2.09 -4.36 -6.16
N CYS A 56 -1.58 -5.22 -7.05
CA CYS A 56 -0.49 -4.85 -7.94
C CYS A 56 -0.85 -3.62 -8.78
N GLY A 57 -0.06 -2.53 -8.69
CA GLY A 57 -0.35 -1.27 -9.37
C GLY A 57 -1.30 -0.32 -8.63
N GLN A 58 -1.74 -0.68 -7.43
CA GLN A 58 -2.70 0.11 -6.66
C GLN A 58 -2.05 0.78 -5.45
N ILE A 59 -2.55 1.96 -5.09
CA ILE A 59 -2.22 2.64 -3.85
C ILE A 59 -3.34 2.32 -2.85
N LEU A 60 -3.03 1.54 -1.82
CA LEU A 60 -4.00 1.01 -0.88
C LEU A 60 -4.17 1.93 0.32
N VAL A 61 -5.41 2.38 0.55
CA VAL A 61 -5.83 3.20 1.69
C VAL A 61 -6.53 2.34 2.72
N GLN A 62 -6.03 2.32 3.96
CA GLN A 62 -6.74 1.69 5.07
C GLN A 62 -7.78 2.64 5.67
N THR A 63 -8.99 2.12 5.83
CA THR A 63 -10.05 2.84 6.55
C THR A 63 -9.95 2.68 8.06
N PHE A 64 -9.41 1.55 8.54
CA PHE A 64 -9.11 1.40 9.96
C PHE A 64 -7.95 2.33 10.34
N PRO A 65 -8.12 3.17 11.38
CA PRO A 65 -7.22 4.29 11.59
C PRO A 65 -5.82 3.88 12.07
N LEU A 66 -5.71 2.82 12.88
CA LEU A 66 -4.45 2.42 13.52
C LEU A 66 -3.87 1.19 12.82
N ILE A 67 -2.76 1.33 12.11
CA ILE A 67 -2.14 0.25 11.35
C ILE A 67 -0.69 0.04 11.78
N GLY A 68 -0.23 -1.22 11.77
CA GLY A 68 1.12 -1.61 12.20
C GLY A 68 1.20 -2.06 13.67
N ASN A 69 0.08 -2.16 14.37
CA ASN A 69 0.01 -2.50 15.80
C ASN A 69 0.55 -3.91 16.14
N TYR A 70 0.56 -4.84 15.20
CA TYR A 70 1.17 -6.17 15.38
C TYR A 70 2.47 -6.36 14.57
N GLY A 71 3.00 -5.29 13.99
CA GLY A 71 4.22 -5.30 13.17
C GLY A 71 4.09 -6.23 11.97
N VAL A 72 5.17 -6.95 11.65
CA VAL A 72 5.22 -7.87 10.50
C VAL A 72 5.39 -9.31 10.95
N ILE A 73 4.53 -10.17 10.42
CA ILE A 73 4.42 -11.60 10.70
C ILE A 73 4.44 -12.31 9.34
N PRO A 74 5.60 -12.81 8.88
CA PRO A 74 5.73 -13.43 7.56
C PRO A 74 4.80 -14.62 7.32
N GLU A 75 4.39 -15.32 8.38
CA GLU A 75 3.43 -16.43 8.29
C GLU A 75 2.01 -15.98 7.93
N ASP A 76 1.69 -14.70 8.08
CA ASP A 76 0.40 -14.10 7.70
C ASP A 76 0.46 -13.48 6.29
N PHE A 77 1.45 -13.84 5.47
CA PHE A 77 1.56 -13.36 4.09
C PHE A 77 0.78 -14.24 3.11
N GLU A 78 0.04 -13.61 2.21
CA GLU A 78 -0.67 -14.28 1.11
C GLU A 78 0.25 -14.55 -0.10
N SER A 79 1.41 -13.88 -0.15
CA SER A 79 2.43 -14.13 -1.16
C SER A 79 3.84 -13.77 -0.68
N GLU A 80 4.85 -14.02 -1.51
CA GLU A 80 6.26 -13.83 -1.15
C GLU A 80 6.67 -12.40 -0.79
N LYS A 81 5.91 -11.38 -1.19
CA LYS A 81 6.31 -9.97 -1.09
C LYS A 81 5.11 -9.02 -1.20
N PRO A 82 5.26 -7.71 -0.89
CA PRO A 82 4.19 -6.75 -1.15
C PRO A 82 4.06 -6.47 -2.66
N TRP A 83 2.82 -6.32 -3.14
CA TRP A 83 2.55 -6.04 -4.57
C TRP A 83 2.03 -4.64 -4.86
N LEU A 84 1.46 -3.98 -3.85
CA LEU A 84 0.93 -2.63 -3.96
C LEU A 84 1.99 -1.59 -4.34
N SER A 85 1.56 -0.54 -5.02
CA SER A 85 2.40 0.60 -5.42
C SER A 85 2.66 1.57 -4.27
N GLY A 86 1.77 1.63 -3.29
CA GLY A 86 1.93 2.49 -2.13
C GLY A 86 0.86 2.27 -1.08
N TYR A 87 1.15 2.64 0.16
CA TYR A 87 0.29 2.32 1.30
C TYR A 87 -0.06 3.56 2.12
N ILE A 88 -1.33 3.74 2.44
CA ILE A 88 -1.82 4.96 3.08
C ILE A 88 -2.64 4.60 4.32
N VAL A 89 -2.28 5.20 5.44
CA VAL A 89 -2.95 5.00 6.73
C VAL A 89 -3.22 6.35 7.39
N ARG A 90 -4.10 6.35 8.40
CA ARG A 90 -4.29 7.52 9.24
C ARG A 90 -3.18 7.61 10.27
N ASP A 91 -3.11 6.63 11.16
CA ASP A 91 -2.13 6.55 12.23
C ASP A 91 -1.31 5.27 12.06
N TRP A 92 -0.01 5.44 11.88
CA TRP A 92 0.93 4.34 11.86
C TRP A 92 1.45 4.08 13.29
N CYS A 93 1.34 2.83 13.75
CA CYS A 93 1.86 2.38 15.02
C CYS A 93 3.36 2.10 14.92
N GLU A 94 4.15 2.91 15.62
CA GLU A 94 5.61 2.80 15.63
C GLU A 94 6.10 1.68 16.57
N THR A 95 5.33 1.34 17.59
CA THR A 95 5.71 0.39 18.63
C THR A 95 4.79 -0.84 18.58
N PRO A 96 5.00 -1.74 17.61
CA PRO A 96 4.17 -2.94 17.48
C PRO A 96 4.30 -3.84 18.71
N SER A 97 3.21 -4.52 19.06
CA SER A 97 3.16 -5.45 20.18
C SER A 97 2.41 -6.72 19.82
N ASN A 98 3.14 -7.71 19.29
CA ASN A 98 2.65 -9.06 19.06
C ASN A 98 3.82 -10.05 19.21
N TYR A 99 3.58 -11.18 19.88
CA TYR A 99 4.63 -12.19 20.14
C TYR A 99 5.19 -12.84 18.87
N ARG A 100 4.43 -12.82 17.76
CA ARG A 100 4.83 -13.32 16.44
C ARG A 100 5.56 -12.26 15.61
N SER A 101 5.58 -11.01 16.06
CA SER A 101 6.15 -9.91 15.28
C SER A 101 7.66 -10.07 15.12
N THR A 102 8.13 -9.99 13.89
CA THR A 102 9.56 -10.15 13.55
C THR A 102 10.27 -8.82 13.31
N GLN A 103 9.53 -7.79 12.90
CA GLN A 103 10.05 -6.44 12.61
C GLN A 103 8.92 -5.39 12.57
N ARG A 104 9.29 -4.11 12.55
CA ARG A 104 8.33 -3.01 12.39
C ARG A 104 7.84 -2.90 10.95
N LEU A 105 6.66 -2.30 10.78
CA LEU A 105 6.06 -2.12 9.45
C LEU A 105 6.88 -1.17 8.55
N ASP A 106 7.46 -0.11 9.13
CA ASP A 106 8.30 0.84 8.38
C ASP A 106 9.60 0.20 7.89
N GLU A 107 10.24 -0.62 8.73
CA GLU A 107 11.45 -1.37 8.37
C GLU A 107 11.17 -2.30 7.18
N TYR A 108 10.03 -2.99 7.20
CA TYR A 108 9.61 -3.85 6.09
C TYR A 108 9.38 -3.08 4.80
N PHE A 109 8.64 -1.97 4.84
CA PHE A 109 8.42 -1.15 3.65
C PHE A 109 9.69 -0.51 3.12
N LYS A 110 10.62 -0.11 3.99
CA LYS A 110 11.95 0.38 3.57
C LYS A 110 12.74 -0.70 2.87
N LYS A 111 12.74 -1.93 3.41
CA LYS A 111 13.42 -3.07 2.81
C LYS A 111 12.85 -3.44 1.44
N GLU A 112 11.53 -3.44 1.30
CA GLU A 112 10.83 -3.79 0.06
C GLU A 112 10.65 -2.61 -0.91
N ASN A 113 11.16 -1.42 -0.57
CA ASN A 113 11.03 -0.17 -1.32
C ASN A 113 9.57 0.21 -1.64
N ILE A 114 8.69 0.08 -0.65
CA ILE A 114 7.27 0.43 -0.75
C ILE A 114 7.02 1.82 -0.16
N PRO A 115 6.58 2.80 -0.96
CA PRO A 115 6.15 4.11 -0.46
C PRO A 115 5.00 3.96 0.52
N ALA A 116 5.05 4.68 1.65
CA ALA A 116 3.95 4.67 2.61
C ALA A 116 3.75 6.02 3.29
N MET A 117 2.48 6.42 3.43
CA MET A 117 2.04 7.70 3.97
C MET A 117 1.12 7.53 5.18
N SER A 118 1.36 8.34 6.20
CA SER A 118 0.52 8.46 7.40
C SER A 118 0.07 9.91 7.61
N GLY A 119 -0.80 10.16 8.59
CA GLY A 119 -1.17 11.50 9.03
C GLY A 119 -2.24 12.19 8.19
N ILE A 120 -2.97 11.45 7.34
CA ILE A 120 -4.05 12.01 6.52
C ILE A 120 -5.44 11.58 7.00
N ASP A 121 -6.47 12.34 6.66
CA ASP A 121 -7.87 11.94 6.86
C ASP A 121 -8.28 10.88 5.82
N THR A 122 -7.98 9.62 6.12
CA THR A 122 -8.36 8.48 5.27
C THR A 122 -9.87 8.36 5.09
N ARG A 123 -10.68 8.83 6.05
CA ARG A 123 -12.15 8.84 5.92
C ARG A 123 -12.61 9.84 4.86
N ARG A 124 -12.03 11.04 4.82
CA ARG A 124 -12.28 12.00 3.74
C ARG A 124 -11.86 11.42 2.39
N LEU A 125 -10.66 10.83 2.31
CA LEU A 125 -10.15 10.21 1.09
C LEU A 125 -11.08 9.09 0.59
N THR A 126 -11.49 8.16 1.46
CA THR A 126 -12.43 7.09 1.11
C THR A 126 -13.76 7.62 0.59
N ARG A 127 -14.29 8.72 1.14
CA ARG A 127 -15.52 9.34 0.63
C ARG A 127 -15.33 9.89 -0.79
N ILE A 128 -14.18 10.46 -1.09
CA ILE A 128 -13.85 10.96 -2.43
C ILE A 128 -13.79 9.78 -3.42
N ILE A 129 -13.03 8.73 -3.10
CA ILE A 129 -12.89 7.55 -3.97
C ILE A 129 -14.26 6.92 -4.23
N ARG A 130 -15.04 6.66 -3.17
CA ARG A 130 -16.36 6.02 -3.26
C ARG A 130 -17.35 6.79 -4.14
N ASN A 131 -17.27 8.13 -4.17
CA ASN A 131 -18.19 8.96 -4.94
C ASN A 131 -17.80 9.07 -6.43
N ASN A 132 -16.55 8.77 -6.80
CA ASN A 132 -16.02 8.90 -8.16
C ASN A 132 -15.80 7.55 -8.86
N GLY A 133 -15.84 6.43 -8.12
CA GLY A 133 -15.62 5.09 -8.67
C GLY A 133 -14.14 4.76 -8.72
N VAL A 134 -13.56 4.79 -9.93
CA VAL A 134 -12.12 4.64 -10.13
C VAL A 134 -11.47 6.00 -9.94
N MET A 135 -10.35 6.05 -9.21
CA MET A 135 -9.63 7.29 -8.92
C MET A 135 -8.14 7.01 -9.04
N ASN A 136 -7.50 7.50 -10.09
CA ASN A 136 -6.04 7.45 -10.15
C ASN A 136 -5.42 8.49 -9.23
N GLY A 137 -4.22 8.17 -8.75
CA GLY A 137 -3.45 9.06 -7.90
C GLY A 137 -1.95 8.91 -8.08
N MET A 138 -1.25 9.88 -7.52
CA MET A 138 0.20 9.96 -7.50
C MET A 138 0.66 10.23 -6.07
N LEU A 139 1.52 9.36 -5.54
CA LEU A 139 2.32 9.66 -4.35
C LEU A 139 3.60 10.35 -4.81
N THR A 140 3.93 11.50 -4.23
CA THR A 140 5.13 12.27 -4.61
C THR A 140 5.73 13.01 -3.41
N LYS A 141 7.03 13.27 -3.47
CA LYS A 141 7.71 14.23 -2.58
C LYS A 141 7.53 15.68 -3.01
N LYS A 142 7.09 15.91 -4.26
CA LYS A 142 6.88 17.26 -4.79
C LYS A 142 5.69 17.94 -4.11
N ALA A 143 5.96 19.05 -3.45
CA ALA A 143 4.94 19.92 -2.87
C ALA A 143 4.09 20.61 -3.96
N PRO A 144 2.82 20.94 -3.68
CA PRO A 144 1.96 21.71 -4.58
C PRO A 144 2.55 23.11 -4.87
N PRO A 145 2.15 23.77 -5.97
CA PRO A 145 1.07 23.40 -6.90
C PRO A 145 1.47 22.35 -7.95
N TYR A 146 0.46 21.66 -8.49
CA TYR A 146 0.60 20.68 -9.56
C TYR A 146 0.11 21.25 -10.89
N SER A 147 0.87 21.01 -11.97
CA SER A 147 0.51 21.47 -13.31
C SER A 147 -0.58 20.60 -13.95
N ASN A 148 -1.23 21.11 -14.99
CA ASN A 148 -2.17 20.31 -15.78
C ASN A 148 -1.50 19.09 -16.41
N GLU A 149 -0.22 19.20 -16.80
CA GLU A 149 0.55 18.06 -17.33
C GLU A 149 0.74 16.95 -16.29
N GLU A 150 0.94 17.32 -15.03
CA GLU A 150 1.04 16.35 -13.94
C GLU A 150 -0.29 15.65 -13.69
N LEU A 151 -1.40 16.39 -13.66
CA LEU A 151 -2.73 15.81 -13.50
C LEU A 151 -3.11 14.90 -14.67
N GLU A 152 -2.70 15.24 -15.89
CA GLU A 152 -2.96 14.40 -17.07
C GLU A 152 -2.21 13.07 -16.98
N LYS A 153 -0.95 13.07 -16.52
CA LYS A 153 -0.21 11.82 -16.25
C LYS A 153 -0.89 10.92 -15.23
N ILE A 154 -1.57 11.51 -14.22
CA ILE A 154 -2.34 10.73 -13.26
C ILE A 154 -3.52 10.04 -13.97
N LYS A 155 -4.25 10.78 -14.80
CA LYS A 155 -5.40 10.23 -15.55
C LYS A 155 -5.01 9.16 -16.56
N GLU A 156 -3.84 9.31 -17.21
CA GLU A 156 -3.30 8.34 -18.17
C GLU A 156 -2.85 7.03 -17.51
N TYR A 157 -2.69 6.99 -16.18
CA TYR A 157 -2.30 5.77 -15.49
C TYR A 157 -3.32 4.66 -15.74
N THR A 158 -2.83 3.50 -16.15
CA THR A 158 -3.64 2.30 -16.32
C THR A 158 -3.00 1.14 -15.59
N CYS A 159 -3.81 0.42 -14.81
CA CYS A 159 -3.39 -0.79 -14.12
C CYS A 159 -3.35 -1.99 -15.09
N ALA A 160 -2.50 -1.92 -16.11
CA ALA A 160 -2.41 -2.91 -17.17
C ALA A 160 -1.33 -3.98 -16.88
N GLY A 161 -1.53 -5.19 -17.43
CA GLY A 161 -0.53 -6.26 -17.39
C GLY A 161 -0.25 -6.84 -15.99
N VAL A 162 -1.10 -6.57 -14.99
CA VAL A 162 -0.93 -7.06 -13.61
C VAL A 162 -0.76 -8.57 -13.52
N VAL A 163 -1.56 -9.34 -14.26
CA VAL A 163 -1.47 -10.82 -14.27
C VAL A 163 -0.08 -11.29 -14.64
N ASN A 164 0.53 -10.71 -15.68
CA ASN A 164 1.89 -11.09 -16.10
C ASN A 164 2.97 -10.68 -15.09
N ARG A 165 2.73 -9.62 -14.31
CA ARG A 165 3.64 -9.16 -13.25
C ARG A 165 3.60 -10.06 -12.04
N VAL A 166 2.42 -10.56 -11.67
CA VAL A 166 2.22 -11.36 -10.45
C VAL A 166 2.26 -12.87 -10.69
N THR A 167 2.03 -13.33 -11.93
CA THR A 167 2.04 -14.76 -12.24
C THR A 167 3.44 -15.34 -12.03
N ARG A 168 3.48 -16.53 -11.43
CA ARG A 168 4.72 -17.27 -11.22
C ARG A 168 5.39 -17.58 -12.55
N LYS A 169 6.72 -17.64 -12.53
CA LYS A 169 7.51 -17.96 -13.73
C LYS A 169 7.67 -19.45 -13.96
N GLU A 170 7.47 -20.25 -12.91
CA GLU A 170 7.63 -21.70 -12.97
C GLU A 170 6.46 -22.42 -12.29
N ALA A 171 6.19 -23.64 -12.77
CA ALA A 171 5.23 -24.54 -12.17
C ALA A 171 5.74 -25.00 -10.79
N LYS A 172 4.81 -25.09 -9.83
CA LYS A 172 5.05 -25.53 -8.46
C LYS A 172 3.91 -26.46 -8.12
N VAL A 173 4.28 -27.63 -7.61
CA VAL A 173 3.34 -28.66 -7.19
C VAL A 173 3.23 -28.59 -5.67
N TYR A 174 2.01 -28.64 -5.18
CA TYR A 174 1.72 -28.78 -3.76
C TYR A 174 1.15 -30.18 -3.55
N GLU A 175 1.90 -31.02 -2.84
CA GLU A 175 1.50 -32.40 -2.57
C GLU A 175 0.60 -32.48 -1.33
N SER A 176 -0.27 -33.49 -1.30
CA SER A 176 -1.11 -33.82 -0.15
C SER A 176 -0.98 -35.29 0.17
N GLU A 177 -1.17 -35.65 1.45
CA GLU A 177 -1.18 -37.06 1.86
C GLU A 177 -2.44 -37.74 1.31
N ASN A 178 -2.25 -38.66 0.36
CA ASN A 178 -3.30 -39.42 -0.36
C ASN A 178 -4.20 -38.57 -1.28
N PRO A 179 -3.66 -38.00 -2.38
CA PRO A 179 -4.45 -37.15 -3.27
C PRO A 179 -5.49 -37.97 -4.04
N LYS A 180 -6.76 -37.57 -3.97
CA LYS A 180 -7.85 -38.15 -4.76
C LYS A 180 -8.01 -37.48 -6.13
N TYR A 181 -7.62 -36.23 -6.25
CA TYR A 181 -7.77 -35.40 -7.45
C TYR A 181 -6.50 -34.62 -7.74
N ASN A 182 -6.23 -34.39 -9.03
CA ASN A 182 -5.22 -33.45 -9.49
C ASN A 182 -5.93 -32.16 -9.93
N VAL A 183 -5.64 -31.05 -9.26
CA VAL A 183 -6.22 -29.74 -9.57
C VAL A 183 -5.12 -28.86 -10.15
N VAL A 184 -5.35 -28.34 -11.35
CA VAL A 184 -4.48 -27.33 -11.96
C VAL A 184 -5.08 -25.95 -11.69
N LEU A 185 -4.30 -25.10 -11.05
CA LEU A 185 -4.60 -23.67 -10.88
C LEU A 185 -3.75 -22.93 -11.92
N TRP A 186 -4.41 -22.22 -12.84
CA TRP A 186 -3.78 -21.47 -13.92
C TRP A 186 -3.83 -19.97 -13.66
#